data_AF-A0A937MWC1-F1
#
_entry.id   AF-A0A937MWC1-F1
#
_cell.length_a   1.000
_cell.length_b   1.000
_cell.length_c   1.000
_cell.angle_alpha   90.00
_cell.angle_beta   90.00
_cell.angle_gamma   90.00
#
_symmetry.space_group_name_H-M   'P 1'
#
loop_
_entity.id
_entity.type
_entity.pdbx_description
1 polymer ?
#
loop_
_entity_poly.entity_id
_entity_poly.type
_entity_poly.pdbx_seq_one_letter_code
_entity_poly.pdbx_strand_id
1 'polypeptide(L)'
;MSFSSEPVDVVSLLSEIYSQSVPLGQKNSILVKLDLPLDVERLYVHADRTRLKQVLLNLISNGIKYNRKNGETVISLSKTSVGKVRMAVKDQGKGIVPEQMHKLFKPFERLGAETSEVEGTGIGLSIAKELTEDMGGVLEVETVENEGSLFYVEFDRCPAPQEQKVDLEQAGDFGFELKLAREREIRILYVEDNPANMELVVRWFSRQGNIELLQAQDPMTGVELALGKSPDLILLDIHLPGMDGYEVFDLLSRKAVSKSIPIIALSANAMQEDIDKALKMGFKAYVVKPFKIERLCKEINRVLDASMAD
;
A
#
# COMPACT_ATOMS: atom_id res chain seq x y z
N MET A 1 15.63 -3.68 10.26
CA MET A 1 14.35 -2.95 10.18
C MET A 1 13.25 -4.00 10.11
N SER A 2 12.10 -3.83 10.75
CA SER A 2 11.01 -4.80 10.60
C SER A 2 10.33 -4.57 9.25
N PHE A 3 10.36 -5.58 8.37
CA PHE A 3 9.61 -5.57 7.11
C PHE A 3 8.21 -6.12 7.34
N SER A 4 7.19 -5.45 6.80
CA SER A 4 5.84 -6.01 6.75
C SER A 4 5.65 -6.72 5.42
N SER A 5 6.07 -7.98 5.33
CA SER A 5 5.92 -8.79 4.11
C SER A 5 4.46 -9.19 3.91
N GLU A 6 3.86 -8.72 2.81
CA GLU A 6 2.49 -9.02 2.42
C GLU A 6 2.39 -9.29 0.90
N PRO A 7 1.34 -9.94 0.41
CA PRO A 7 1.08 -10.00 -1.03
C PRO A 7 0.71 -8.61 -1.58
N VAL A 8 1.56 -8.06 -2.45
CA VAL A 8 1.38 -6.73 -3.05
C VAL A 8 0.88 -6.85 -4.48
N ASP A 9 -0.23 -6.19 -4.81
CA ASP A 9 -0.71 -6.04 -6.19
C ASP A 9 0.23 -5.10 -6.96
N VAL A 10 1.11 -5.67 -7.79
CA VAL A 10 2.10 -4.89 -8.54
C VAL A 10 1.47 -4.09 -9.67
N VAL A 11 0.32 -4.50 -10.21
CA VAL A 11 -0.37 -3.77 -11.28
C VAL A 11 -0.89 -2.45 -10.72
N SER A 12 -1.62 -2.53 -9.60
CA SER A 12 -2.14 -1.36 -8.88
C SER A 12 -1.02 -0.42 -8.45
N LEU A 13 0.06 -0.98 -7.87
CA LEU A 13 1.20 -0.20 -7.42
C LEU A 13 1.88 0.56 -8.58
N LEU A 14 2.09 -0.09 -9.73
CA LEU A 14 2.69 0.56 -10.89
C LEU A 14 1.80 1.66 -11.47
N SER A 15 0.48 1.48 -11.50
CA SER A 15 -0.46 2.53 -11.92
C SER A 15 -0.44 3.75 -11.00
N GLU A 16 -0.35 3.53 -9.68
CA GLU A 16 -0.21 4.59 -8.69
C GLU A 16 1.09 5.38 -8.89
N ILE A 17 2.21 4.68 -9.00
CA ILE A 17 3.54 5.27 -9.17
C ILE A 17 3.64 6.00 -10.51
N TYR A 18 3.09 5.42 -11.58
CA TYR A 18 3.01 6.07 -12.88
C TYR A 18 2.34 7.44 -12.77
N SER A 19 1.17 7.50 -12.13
CA SER A 19 0.42 8.74 -11.92
C SER A 19 1.24 9.79 -11.16
N GLN A 20 2.02 9.38 -10.16
CA GLN A 20 2.93 10.27 -9.39
C GLN A 20 4.14 10.73 -10.22
N SER A 21 4.62 9.91 -11.17
CA SER A 21 5.80 10.20 -11.97
C SER A 21 5.54 11.07 -13.21
N VAL A 22 4.30 11.12 -13.72
CA VAL A 22 3.94 11.92 -14.91
C VAL A 22 4.25 13.42 -14.74
N PRO A 23 3.89 14.09 -13.62
CA PRO A 23 4.25 15.49 -13.42
C PRO A 23 5.77 15.72 -13.36
N LEU A 24 6.52 14.77 -12.81
CA LEU A 24 7.98 14.83 -12.76
C LEU A 24 8.60 14.70 -14.16
N GLY A 25 8.05 13.80 -14.99
CA GLY A 25 8.42 13.68 -16.40
C GLY A 25 8.16 14.97 -17.17
N GLN A 26 6.96 15.55 -17.04
CA GLN A 26 6.60 16.82 -17.67
C GLN A 26 7.55 17.95 -17.30
N LYS A 27 7.87 18.10 -16.00
CA LYS A 27 8.84 19.11 -15.51
C LYS A 27 10.22 18.95 -16.16
N ASN A 28 10.65 17.73 -16.45
CA ASN A 28 11.94 17.43 -17.05
C ASN A 28 11.88 17.23 -18.58
N SER A 29 10.73 17.51 -19.22
CA SER A 29 10.51 17.25 -20.65
C SER A 29 10.78 15.79 -21.06
N ILE A 30 10.35 14.84 -20.24
CA ILE A 30 10.45 13.39 -20.47
C ILE A 30 9.05 12.79 -20.54
N LEU A 31 8.80 11.97 -21.56
CA LEU A 31 7.55 11.23 -21.70
C LEU A 31 7.61 9.95 -20.86
N VAL A 32 6.78 9.87 -19.83
CA VAL A 32 6.64 8.63 -19.05
C VAL A 32 5.54 7.78 -19.67
N LYS A 33 5.83 6.50 -19.92
CA LYS A 33 4.88 5.51 -20.44
C LYS A 33 4.72 4.36 -19.45
N LEU A 34 3.53 3.80 -19.41
CA LEU A 34 3.22 2.59 -18.67
C LEU A 34 2.84 1.49 -19.66
N ASP A 35 3.64 0.42 -19.69
CA ASP A 35 3.47 -0.75 -20.56
C ASP A 35 3.09 -1.96 -19.70
N LEU A 36 1.78 -2.20 -19.61
CA LEU A 36 1.21 -3.35 -18.91
C LEU A 36 0.64 -4.34 -19.93
N PRO A 37 0.92 -5.65 -19.82
CA PRO A 37 0.35 -6.64 -20.72
C PRO A 37 -1.18 -6.65 -20.58
N LEU A 38 -1.89 -6.62 -21.71
CA LEU A 38 -3.36 -6.53 -21.79
C LEU A 38 -4.10 -7.66 -21.06
N ASP A 39 -3.47 -8.82 -20.89
CA ASP A 39 -4.07 -10.05 -20.32
C ASP A 39 -3.74 -10.28 -18.83
N VAL A 40 -3.28 -9.25 -18.11
CA VAL A 40 -2.91 -9.38 -16.70
C VAL A 40 -4.00 -8.74 -15.83
N GLU A 41 -4.92 -9.56 -15.32
CA GLU A 41 -5.97 -9.08 -14.41
C GLU A 41 -5.37 -8.52 -13.13
N ARG A 42 -4.47 -9.26 -12.44
CA ARG A 42 -3.63 -8.81 -11.31
C ARG A 42 -2.39 -9.71 -11.16
N LEU A 43 -1.28 -9.16 -10.67
CA LEU A 43 -0.07 -9.91 -10.31
C LEU A 43 0.37 -9.56 -8.90
N TYR A 44 0.86 -10.56 -8.18
CA TYR A 44 1.22 -10.40 -6.77
C TYR A 44 2.61 -10.95 -6.48
N VAL A 45 3.29 -10.26 -5.57
CA VAL A 45 4.61 -10.62 -5.03
C VAL A 45 4.59 -10.46 -3.51
N HIS A 46 5.35 -11.26 -2.78
CA HIS A 46 5.55 -11.01 -1.35
C HIS A 46 6.60 -9.91 -1.16
N ALA A 47 6.18 -8.76 -0.64
CA ALA A 47 7.05 -7.63 -0.39
C ALA A 47 6.44 -6.71 0.68
N ASP A 48 7.25 -5.79 1.21
CA ASP A 48 6.72 -4.63 1.92
C ASP A 48 6.27 -3.59 0.89
N ARG A 49 4.97 -3.29 0.82
CA ARG A 49 4.39 -2.38 -0.18
C ARG A 49 5.08 -1.01 -0.19
N THR A 50 5.35 -0.45 0.99
CA THR A 50 5.95 0.88 1.13
C THR A 50 7.40 0.88 0.66
N ARG A 51 8.17 -0.15 1.01
CA ARG A 51 9.57 -0.29 0.56
C ARG A 51 9.67 -0.60 -0.92
N LEU A 52 8.80 -1.46 -1.45
CA LEU A 52 8.74 -1.73 -2.89
C LEU A 52 8.40 -0.48 -3.68
N LYS A 53 7.42 0.31 -3.21
CA LYS A 53 7.10 1.62 -3.79
C LYS A 53 8.31 2.56 -3.80
N GLN A 54 9.04 2.61 -2.68
CA GLN A 54 10.26 3.43 -2.55
C GLN A 54 11.34 3.02 -3.56
N VAL A 55 11.57 1.72 -3.73
CA VAL A 55 12.50 1.17 -4.74
C VAL A 55 12.09 1.61 -6.15
N LEU A 56 10.83 1.36 -6.53
CA LEU A 56 10.34 1.66 -7.89
C LEU A 56 10.37 3.16 -8.19
N LEU A 57 9.97 4.01 -7.25
CA LEU A 57 10.07 5.47 -7.39
C LEU A 57 11.53 5.92 -7.57
N ASN A 58 12.48 5.27 -6.90
CA ASN A 58 13.90 5.56 -7.07
C ASN A 58 14.32 5.31 -8.53
N LEU A 59 14.02 4.11 -9.05
CA LEU A 59 14.37 3.71 -10.42
C LEU A 59 13.74 4.65 -11.46
N ILE A 60 12.45 4.97 -11.31
CA ILE A 60 11.74 5.88 -12.23
C ILE A 60 12.31 7.29 -12.17
N SER A 61 12.59 7.80 -10.97
CA SER A 61 13.17 9.12 -10.82
C SER A 61 14.56 9.20 -11.47
N ASN A 62 15.38 8.14 -11.37
CA ASN A 62 16.67 8.06 -12.06
C ASN A 62 16.48 8.00 -13.57
N GLY A 63 15.53 7.18 -14.05
CA GLY A 63 15.19 7.08 -15.47
C GLY A 63 14.68 8.39 -16.08
N ILE A 64 14.15 9.32 -15.27
CA ILE A 64 13.78 10.67 -15.71
C ILE A 64 14.98 11.63 -15.61
N LYS A 65 15.69 11.63 -14.48
CA LYS A 65 16.81 12.56 -14.20
C LYS A 65 18.00 12.38 -15.13
N TYR A 66 18.34 11.14 -15.47
CA TYR A 66 19.51 10.81 -16.29
C TYR A 66 19.15 10.56 -17.77
N ASN A 67 17.91 10.86 -18.15
CA ASN A 67 17.43 10.72 -19.51
C ASN A 67 17.97 11.82 -20.42
N ARG A 68 17.83 11.63 -21.74
CA ARG A 68 18.06 12.68 -22.73
C ARG A 68 16.84 13.60 -22.83
N LYS A 69 17.05 14.86 -23.23
CA LYS A 69 15.97 15.82 -23.44
C LYS A 69 14.95 15.28 -24.46
N ASN A 70 13.66 15.38 -24.16
CA ASN A 70 12.57 14.80 -24.96
C ASN A 70 12.67 13.28 -25.12
N GLY A 71 13.38 12.61 -24.20
CA GLY A 71 13.45 11.16 -24.13
C GLY A 71 12.19 10.56 -23.52
N GLU A 72 12.18 9.23 -23.42
CA GLU A 72 11.09 8.48 -22.83
C GLU A 72 11.59 7.62 -21.67
N THR A 73 10.75 7.47 -20.66
CA THR A 73 10.93 6.50 -19.56
C THR A 73 9.75 5.55 -19.58
N VAL A 74 10.00 4.26 -19.84
CA VAL A 74 8.97 3.23 -19.94
C VAL A 74 8.99 2.37 -18.69
N ILE A 75 7.87 2.33 -17.99
CA ILE A 75 7.62 1.43 -16.86
C ILE A 75 6.93 0.20 -17.42
N SER A 76 7.50 -0.99 -17.24
CA SER A 76 6.93 -2.22 -17.77
C SER A 76 6.80 -3.33 -16.73
N LEU A 77 5.81 -4.20 -16.94
CA LEU A 77 5.55 -5.37 -16.12
C LEU A 77 5.58 -6.62 -17.00
N SER A 78 6.32 -7.64 -16.59
CA SER A 78 6.37 -8.91 -17.33
C SER A 78 6.45 -10.11 -16.39
N LYS A 79 5.95 -11.25 -16.88
CA LYS A 79 6.15 -12.56 -16.25
C LYS A 79 7.37 -13.20 -16.90
N THR A 80 8.33 -13.66 -16.11
CA THR A 80 9.46 -14.45 -16.63
C THR A 80 9.04 -15.90 -16.83
N SER A 81 9.81 -16.65 -17.63
CA SER A 81 9.58 -18.09 -17.87
C SER A 81 9.64 -18.95 -16.61
N VAL A 82 10.23 -18.45 -15.52
CA VAL A 82 10.44 -19.16 -14.25
C VAL A 82 9.37 -18.79 -13.20
N GLY A 83 8.29 -18.11 -13.61
CA GLY A 83 7.22 -17.74 -12.68
C GLY A 83 7.57 -16.56 -11.77
N LYS A 84 8.60 -15.77 -12.10
CA LYS A 84 8.89 -14.50 -11.42
C LYS A 84 8.14 -13.35 -12.07
N VAL A 85 7.88 -12.31 -11.29
CA VAL A 85 7.32 -11.05 -11.75
C VAL A 85 8.45 -10.04 -11.85
N ARG A 86 8.64 -9.47 -13.05
CA ARG A 86 9.65 -8.45 -13.34
C ARG A 86 8.98 -7.10 -13.52
N MET A 87 9.38 -6.12 -12.70
CA MET A 87 8.99 -4.72 -12.82
C MET A 87 10.21 -3.95 -13.31
N ALA A 88 10.12 -3.33 -14.48
CA ALA A 88 11.26 -2.71 -15.14
C ALA A 88 11.01 -1.25 -15.49
N VAL A 89 12.11 -0.48 -15.52
CA VAL A 89 12.15 0.92 -15.89
C VAL A 89 13.22 1.06 -16.95
N LYS A 90 12.79 1.38 -18.18
CA LYS A 90 13.67 1.65 -19.31
C LYS A 90 13.78 3.15 -19.56
N ASP A 91 14.98 3.67 -19.64
CA ASP A 91 15.26 5.04 -20.08
C ASP A 91 16.00 5.06 -21.43
N GLN A 92 16.11 6.26 -22.02
CA GLN A 92 16.87 6.53 -23.24
C GLN A 92 18.02 7.50 -22.96
N GLY A 93 18.56 7.44 -21.74
CA GLY A 93 19.61 8.33 -21.26
C GLY A 93 20.99 7.99 -21.80
N LYS A 94 22.02 8.42 -21.07
CA LYS A 94 23.42 8.22 -21.47
C LYS A 94 23.90 6.77 -21.34
N GLY A 95 23.11 5.90 -20.70
CA GLY A 95 23.57 4.58 -20.30
C GLY A 95 24.71 4.64 -19.28
N ILE A 96 25.32 3.49 -19.01
CA ILE A 96 26.45 3.35 -18.09
C ILE A 96 27.59 2.63 -18.80
N VAL A 97 28.80 3.18 -18.71
CA VAL A 97 29.98 2.54 -19.28
C VAL A 97 30.36 1.28 -18.48
N PRO A 98 30.85 0.20 -19.13
CA PRO A 98 31.17 -1.06 -18.46
C PRO A 98 32.11 -0.90 -17.26
N GLU A 99 33.07 0.03 -17.34
CA GLU A 99 34.04 0.31 -16.29
C GLU A 99 33.40 0.88 -15.02
N GLN A 100 32.23 1.51 -15.14
CA GLN A 100 31.51 2.12 -14.02
C GLN A 100 30.51 1.17 -13.35
N MET A 101 30.21 0.02 -13.97
CA MET A 101 29.20 -0.92 -13.49
C MET A 101 29.44 -1.40 -12.05
N HIS A 102 30.71 -1.65 -11.69
CA HIS A 102 31.09 -2.10 -10.35
C HIS A 102 30.88 -1.07 -9.23
N LYS A 103 30.57 0.19 -9.58
CA LYS A 103 30.32 1.29 -8.63
C LYS A 103 28.85 1.64 -8.49
N LEU A 104 27.99 1.18 -9.40
CA LEU A 104 26.59 1.60 -9.51
C LEU A 104 25.78 1.43 -8.22
N PHE A 105 26.01 0.33 -7.49
CA PHE A 105 25.31 0.02 -6.25
C PHE A 105 26.12 0.37 -4.99
N LYS A 106 27.27 1.04 -5.13
CA LYS A 106 28.06 1.48 -3.98
C LYS A 106 27.51 2.81 -3.45
N PRO A 107 27.39 2.96 -2.12
CA PRO A 107 26.95 4.22 -1.52
C PRO A 107 27.85 5.39 -1.93
N PHE A 108 27.25 6.56 -2.16
CA PHE A 108 27.90 7.83 -2.48
C PHE A 108 28.57 7.92 -3.86
N GLU A 109 28.52 6.87 -4.68
CA GLU A 109 29.04 6.90 -6.04
C GLU A 109 28.02 7.53 -7.01
N ARG A 110 28.45 8.51 -7.81
CA ARG A 110 27.58 9.23 -8.76
C ARG A 110 28.01 9.09 -10.23
N LEU A 111 28.86 8.12 -10.55
CA LEU A 111 29.25 7.72 -11.92
C LEU A 111 29.58 8.90 -12.87
N GLY A 112 30.34 9.90 -12.39
CA GLY A 112 30.74 11.07 -13.20
C GLY A 112 29.74 12.24 -13.19
N ALA A 113 28.64 12.13 -12.46
CA ALA A 113 27.67 13.20 -12.24
C ALA A 113 27.97 14.04 -10.98
N GLU A 114 29.19 13.96 -10.41
CA GLU A 114 29.57 14.63 -9.15
C GLU A 114 29.51 16.16 -9.23
N THR A 115 29.77 16.73 -10.41
CA THR A 115 29.70 18.17 -10.69
C THR A 115 28.46 18.56 -11.50
N SER A 116 27.51 17.65 -11.71
CA SER A 116 26.31 17.92 -12.50
C SER A 116 25.23 18.64 -11.67
N GLU A 117 24.40 19.45 -12.34
CA GLU A 117 23.22 20.10 -11.74
C GLU A 117 22.12 19.10 -11.32
N VAL A 118 22.31 17.80 -11.56
CA VAL A 118 21.34 16.76 -11.19
C VAL A 118 21.43 16.49 -9.69
N GLU A 119 20.37 16.80 -8.94
CA GLU A 119 20.30 16.55 -7.49
C GLU A 119 20.27 15.04 -7.14
N GLY A 120 21.17 14.61 -6.25
CA GLY A 120 21.20 13.25 -5.71
C GLY A 120 22.36 12.98 -4.75
N THR A 121 22.14 12.19 -3.70
CA THR A 121 23.18 11.86 -2.69
C THR A 121 24.07 10.68 -3.08
N GLY A 122 23.78 9.98 -4.18
CA GLY A 122 24.45 8.73 -4.56
C GLY A 122 24.08 7.53 -3.68
N ILE A 123 23.11 7.68 -2.78
CA ILE A 123 22.70 6.61 -1.85
C ILE A 123 21.52 5.79 -2.41
N GLY A 124 20.73 6.39 -3.31
CA GLY A 124 19.44 5.87 -3.76
C GLY A 124 19.45 4.43 -4.28
N LEU A 125 20.38 4.09 -5.18
CA LEU A 125 20.47 2.75 -5.76
C LEU A 125 21.03 1.71 -4.78
N SER A 126 21.94 2.10 -3.88
CA SER A 126 22.46 1.20 -2.84
C SER A 126 21.37 0.77 -1.86
N ILE A 127 20.54 1.72 -1.39
CA ILE A 127 19.38 1.41 -0.55
C ILE A 127 18.34 0.60 -1.34
N ALA A 128 18.10 0.96 -2.60
CA ALA A 128 17.14 0.22 -3.43
C ALA A 128 17.54 -1.26 -3.56
N LYS A 129 18.83 -1.53 -3.76
CA LYS A 129 19.36 -2.89 -3.82
C LYS A 129 19.19 -3.64 -2.49
N GLU A 130 19.61 -3.04 -1.39
CA GLU A 130 19.47 -3.63 -0.05
C GLU A 130 18.01 -3.96 0.28
N LEU A 131 17.09 -3.01 0.07
CA LEU A 131 15.66 -3.22 0.30
C LEU A 131 15.10 -4.35 -0.58
N THR A 132 15.49 -4.43 -1.85
CA THR A 132 15.02 -5.48 -2.74
C THR A 132 15.54 -6.86 -2.32
N GLU A 133 16.82 -6.97 -1.96
CA GLU A 133 17.44 -8.21 -1.50
C GLU A 133 16.84 -8.67 -0.16
N ASP A 134 16.63 -7.74 0.77
CA ASP A 134 15.98 -8.02 2.07
C ASP A 134 14.54 -8.53 1.91
N MET A 135 13.84 -8.09 0.87
CA MET A 135 12.50 -8.58 0.51
C MET A 135 12.54 -9.88 -0.32
N GLY A 136 13.72 -10.47 -0.53
CA GLY A 136 13.88 -11.73 -1.28
C GLY A 136 13.79 -11.57 -2.81
N GLY A 137 13.87 -10.33 -3.31
CA GLY A 137 13.95 -10.05 -4.74
C GLY A 137 15.38 -9.87 -5.23
N VAL A 138 15.53 -9.55 -6.51
CA VAL A 138 16.80 -9.13 -7.12
C VAL A 138 16.62 -7.82 -7.86
N LEU A 139 17.62 -6.93 -7.79
CA LEU A 139 17.68 -5.68 -8.54
C LEU A 139 18.87 -5.76 -9.51
N GLU A 140 18.60 -5.64 -10.80
CA GLU A 140 19.59 -5.78 -11.86
C GLU A 140 19.47 -4.64 -12.89
N VAL A 141 20.49 -4.53 -13.74
CA VAL A 141 20.57 -3.52 -14.79
C VAL A 141 21.10 -4.10 -16.10
N GLU A 142 20.48 -3.72 -17.21
CA GLU A 142 21.00 -3.91 -18.56
C GLU A 142 21.18 -2.51 -19.17
N THR A 143 22.35 -2.19 -19.70
CA THR A 143 22.63 -0.83 -20.19
C THR A 143 23.62 -0.84 -21.34
N VAL A 144 23.43 0.10 -22.26
CA VAL A 144 24.32 0.34 -23.39
C VAL A 144 24.61 1.84 -23.41
N GLU A 145 25.89 2.18 -23.49
CA GLU A 145 26.33 3.57 -23.53
C GLU A 145 25.66 4.32 -24.70
N ASN A 146 25.09 5.48 -24.41
CA ASN A 146 24.33 6.35 -25.33
C ASN A 146 23.00 5.79 -25.87
N GLU A 147 22.57 4.60 -25.45
CA GLU A 147 21.24 4.06 -25.79
C GLU A 147 20.27 4.07 -24.61
N GLY A 148 20.78 4.00 -23.38
CA GLY A 148 20.02 4.09 -22.13
C GLY A 148 20.24 2.91 -21.20
N SER A 149 19.37 2.79 -20.21
CA SER A 149 19.42 1.70 -19.22
C SER A 149 18.05 1.07 -19.00
N LEU A 150 18.04 -0.20 -18.66
CA LEU A 150 16.90 -0.97 -18.20
C LEU A 150 17.23 -1.46 -16.79
N PHE A 151 16.65 -0.80 -15.80
CA PHE A 151 16.70 -1.26 -14.41
C PHE A 151 15.47 -2.10 -14.13
N TYR A 152 15.63 -3.24 -13.46
CA TYR A 152 14.49 -4.06 -13.10
C TYR A 152 14.65 -4.74 -11.75
N VAL A 153 13.52 -4.91 -11.08
CA VAL A 153 13.41 -5.78 -9.91
C VAL A 153 12.62 -7.03 -10.26
N GLU A 154 13.04 -8.17 -9.74
CA GLU A 154 12.30 -9.43 -9.85
C GLU A 154 11.99 -10.02 -8.49
N PHE A 155 10.77 -10.51 -8.35
CA PHE A 155 10.31 -11.23 -7.17
C PHE A 155 9.61 -12.51 -7.60
N ASP A 156 9.64 -13.51 -6.73
CA ASP A 156 8.82 -14.71 -6.93
C ASP A 156 7.34 -14.31 -6.89
N ARG A 157 6.59 -14.80 -7.88
CA ARG A 157 5.15 -14.58 -7.90
C ARG A 157 4.54 -15.30 -6.70
N CYS A 158 3.77 -14.59 -5.90
CA CYS A 158 2.87 -15.22 -4.95
C CYS A 158 1.47 -15.33 -5.56
N PRO A 159 0.66 -16.28 -5.07
CA PRO A 159 -0.77 -16.22 -5.32
C PRO A 159 -1.28 -14.84 -4.93
N ALA A 160 -2.33 -14.36 -5.60
CA ALA A 160 -3.11 -13.25 -5.04
C ALA A 160 -3.34 -13.55 -3.56
N PRO A 161 -3.16 -12.56 -2.64
CA PRO A 161 -3.62 -12.73 -1.26
C PRO A 161 -5.00 -13.25 -1.43
N GLN A 162 -5.21 -14.51 -1.01
CA GLN A 162 -6.31 -15.33 -1.49
C GLN A 162 -7.46 -14.35 -1.55
N GLU A 163 -7.90 -14.02 -2.77
CA GLU A 163 -9.29 -13.69 -2.89
C GLU A 163 -9.86 -15.01 -2.39
N GLN A 164 -10.09 -15.09 -1.07
CA GLN A 164 -11.44 -15.08 -0.68
C GLN A 164 -12.15 -14.16 -1.71
N LYS A 165 -12.57 -14.74 -2.85
CA LYS A 165 -13.83 -15.46 -2.82
C LYS A 165 -14.23 -15.71 -1.36
N VAL A 166 -14.51 -14.60 -0.65
CA VAL A 166 -15.77 -14.41 -0.01
C VAL A 166 -16.63 -14.84 -1.16
N ASP A 167 -17.00 -16.12 -1.17
CA ASP A 167 -18.04 -16.60 -2.03
C ASP A 167 -19.16 -15.66 -1.67
N LEU A 168 -19.25 -14.51 -2.32
CA LEU A 168 -20.26 -13.51 -2.09
C LEU A 168 -21.57 -14.05 -2.66
N GLU A 169 -21.48 -15.11 -3.46
CA GLU A 169 -22.53 -16.01 -3.88
C GLU A 169 -22.89 -17.07 -2.80
N GLN A 170 -22.00 -17.43 -1.87
CA GLN A 170 -22.36 -18.19 -0.65
C GLN A 170 -22.59 -17.29 0.58
N ALA A 171 -22.18 -16.02 0.56
CA ALA A 171 -22.52 -15.02 1.57
C ALA A 171 -23.95 -14.51 1.40
N GLY A 172 -24.60 -14.87 0.28
CA GLY A 172 -26.06 -14.87 0.19
C GLY A 172 -26.72 -15.91 1.09
N ASP A 173 -25.96 -16.85 1.67
CA ASP A 173 -26.46 -17.96 2.49
C ASP A 173 -25.80 -18.06 3.89
N PHE A 174 -24.62 -17.45 4.10
CA PHE A 174 -24.09 -17.25 5.45
C PHE A 174 -24.73 -16.02 6.09
N GLY A 175 -25.81 -16.25 6.85
CA GLY A 175 -26.56 -15.27 7.64
C GLY A 175 -25.77 -14.57 8.77
N PHE A 176 -24.66 -13.92 8.43
CA PHE A 176 -23.94 -13.00 9.31
C PHE A 176 -24.47 -11.58 9.08
N GLU A 177 -25.64 -11.31 9.62
CA GLU A 177 -26.18 -9.96 9.72
C GLU A 177 -25.66 -9.28 10.99
N LEU A 178 -25.48 -7.96 10.92
CA LEU A 178 -25.31 -7.18 12.15
C LEU A 178 -26.66 -7.14 12.87
N LYS A 179 -26.73 -7.76 14.06
CA LYS A 179 -28.02 -7.91 14.77
C LYS A 179 -28.70 -6.56 15.00
N LEU A 180 -27.94 -5.56 15.45
CA LEU A 180 -28.45 -4.21 15.67
C LEU A 180 -28.98 -3.54 14.39
N ALA A 181 -28.46 -3.91 13.21
CA ALA A 181 -28.89 -3.30 11.96
C ALA A 181 -30.32 -3.75 11.61
N ARG A 182 -30.83 -4.82 12.24
CA ARG A 182 -32.25 -5.18 12.14
C ARG A 182 -33.17 -4.24 12.93
N GLU A 183 -32.64 -3.56 13.93
CA GLU A 183 -33.43 -2.77 14.89
C GLU A 183 -33.36 -1.27 14.62
N ARG A 184 -32.22 -0.77 14.13
CA ARG A 184 -32.01 0.63 13.76
C ARG A 184 -30.92 0.80 12.73
N GLU A 185 -30.82 2.00 12.17
CA GLU A 185 -29.67 2.41 11.37
C GLU A 185 -28.40 2.46 12.24
N ILE A 186 -27.32 1.86 11.74
CA ILE A 186 -25.99 1.89 12.34
C ILE A 186 -25.04 2.64 11.42
N ARG A 187 -24.31 3.60 11.97
CA ARG A 187 -23.26 4.31 11.26
C ARG A 187 -21.90 3.77 11.64
N ILE A 188 -21.15 3.27 10.67
CA ILE A 188 -19.79 2.77 10.87
C ILE A 188 -18.83 3.66 10.10
N LEU A 189 -17.75 4.12 10.74
CA LEU A 189 -16.65 4.79 10.07
C LEU A 189 -15.53 3.81 9.80
N TYR A 190 -15.08 3.72 8.55
CA TYR A 190 -13.91 2.95 8.16
C TYR A 190 -12.78 3.86 7.68
N VAL A 191 -11.62 3.77 8.34
CA VAL A 191 -10.41 4.54 8.04
C VAL A 191 -9.33 3.59 7.52
N GLU A 192 -8.98 3.71 6.24
CA GLU A 192 -8.08 2.81 5.50
C GLU A 192 -7.54 3.52 4.26
N ASP A 193 -6.22 3.52 4.06
CA ASP A 193 -5.57 4.21 2.93
C ASP A 193 -5.46 3.32 1.68
N ASN A 194 -5.59 2.00 1.83
CA ASN A 194 -5.54 1.07 0.72
C ASN A 194 -6.90 0.98 -0.01
N PRO A 195 -7.01 1.45 -1.28
CA PRO A 195 -8.27 1.46 -2.00
C PRO A 195 -8.84 0.06 -2.27
N ALA A 196 -8.00 -0.98 -2.36
CA ALA A 196 -8.46 -2.35 -2.56
C ALA A 196 -9.15 -2.91 -1.31
N ASN A 197 -8.60 -2.64 -0.12
CA ASN A 197 -9.22 -3.00 1.15
C ASN A 197 -10.52 -2.21 1.36
N MET A 198 -10.51 -0.92 1.00
CA MET A 198 -11.69 -0.05 1.04
C MET A 198 -12.81 -0.63 0.17
N GLU A 199 -12.54 -0.93 -1.10
CA GLU A 199 -13.54 -1.44 -2.04
C GLU A 199 -14.19 -2.74 -1.54
N LEU A 200 -13.39 -3.67 -0.99
CA LEU A 200 -13.89 -4.94 -0.46
C LEU A 200 -14.91 -4.73 0.67
N VAL A 201 -14.56 -3.89 1.65
CA VAL A 201 -15.39 -3.62 2.82
C VAL A 201 -16.66 -2.86 2.41
N VAL A 202 -16.53 -1.84 1.56
CA VAL A 202 -17.66 -1.06 1.03
C VAL A 202 -18.64 -1.95 0.27
N ARG A 203 -18.13 -2.83 -0.61
CA ARG A 203 -18.95 -3.76 -1.39
C ARG A 203 -19.73 -4.74 -0.50
N TRP A 204 -19.16 -5.14 0.62
CA TRP A 204 -19.86 -6.02 1.56
C TRP A 204 -20.93 -5.26 2.34
N PHE A 205 -20.60 -4.09 2.91
CA PHE A 205 -21.56 -3.27 3.67
C PHE A 205 -22.72 -2.77 2.83
N SER A 206 -22.52 -2.46 1.54
CA SER A 206 -23.60 -2.01 0.65
C SER A 206 -24.68 -3.07 0.39
N ARG A 207 -24.40 -4.35 0.69
CA ARG A 207 -25.37 -5.45 0.62
C ARG A 207 -26.13 -5.66 1.92
N GLN A 208 -25.74 -4.98 2.99
CA GLN A 208 -26.40 -5.06 4.29
C GLN A 208 -27.48 -3.98 4.39
N GLY A 209 -28.63 -4.31 4.97
CA GLY A 209 -29.68 -3.34 5.28
C GLY A 209 -29.31 -2.50 6.52
N ASN A 210 -29.71 -1.23 6.53
CA ASN A 210 -29.61 -0.32 7.69
C ASN A 210 -28.19 -0.07 8.24
N ILE A 211 -27.17 -0.13 7.38
CA ILE A 211 -25.81 0.30 7.74
C ILE A 211 -25.37 1.45 6.82
N GLU A 212 -25.03 2.58 7.42
CA GLU A 212 -24.35 3.68 6.75
C GLU A 212 -22.83 3.54 6.97
N LEU A 213 -22.09 3.26 5.91
CA LEU A 213 -20.64 3.20 5.96
C LEU A 213 -20.01 4.53 5.53
N LEU A 214 -19.43 5.25 6.50
CA LEU A 214 -18.56 6.40 6.25
C LEU A 214 -17.14 5.91 5.93
N GLN A 215 -16.47 6.59 5.00
CA GLN A 215 -15.16 6.19 4.50
C GLN A 215 -14.17 7.35 4.67
N ALA A 216 -12.97 7.05 5.13
CA ALA A 216 -11.84 7.97 5.15
C ALA A 216 -10.58 7.27 4.63
N GLN A 217 -9.91 7.89 3.67
CA GLN A 217 -8.65 7.38 3.10
C GLN A 217 -7.40 7.93 3.80
N ASP A 218 -7.59 8.85 4.75
CA ASP A 218 -6.53 9.46 5.53
C ASP A 218 -6.96 9.68 6.99
N PRO A 219 -5.98 9.74 7.92
CA PRO A 219 -6.24 9.92 9.34
C PRO A 219 -7.12 11.13 9.70
N MET A 220 -6.87 12.28 9.06
CA MET A 220 -7.49 13.53 9.46
C MET A 220 -8.96 13.61 9.02
N THR A 221 -9.26 13.13 7.82
CA THR A 221 -10.64 12.95 7.36
C THR A 221 -11.40 11.99 8.28
N GLY A 222 -10.74 10.92 8.74
CA GLY A 222 -11.31 9.98 9.72
C GLY A 222 -11.69 10.68 11.03
N VAL A 223 -10.80 11.51 11.56
CA VAL A 223 -11.07 12.29 12.78
C VAL A 223 -12.20 13.29 12.58
N GLU A 224 -12.23 14.01 11.46
CA GLU A 224 -13.30 14.96 11.14
C GLU A 224 -14.66 14.26 11.06
N LEU A 225 -14.75 13.13 10.37
CA LEU A 225 -15.98 12.35 10.25
C LEU A 225 -16.42 11.77 11.58
N ALA A 226 -15.50 11.26 12.40
CA ALA A 226 -15.82 10.74 13.73
C ALA A 226 -16.47 11.82 14.61
N LEU A 227 -15.94 13.04 14.59
CA LEU A 227 -16.44 14.17 15.39
C LEU A 227 -17.73 14.77 14.81
N GLY A 228 -17.82 14.91 13.48
CA GLY A 228 -18.93 15.58 12.82
C GLY A 228 -20.16 14.69 12.57
N LYS A 229 -19.96 13.38 12.46
CA LYS A 229 -21.02 12.43 12.12
C LYS A 229 -21.38 11.45 13.24
N SER A 230 -20.62 11.43 14.34
CA SER A 230 -20.89 10.58 15.52
C SER A 230 -21.23 9.13 15.15
N PRO A 231 -20.31 8.39 14.50
CA PRO A 231 -20.56 6.98 14.18
C PRO A 231 -20.77 6.14 15.44
N ASP A 232 -21.49 5.02 15.29
CA ASP A 232 -21.68 4.03 16.34
C ASP A 232 -20.43 3.15 16.57
N LEU A 233 -19.56 3.05 15.57
CA LEU A 233 -18.32 2.27 15.61
C LEU A 233 -17.28 2.85 14.65
N ILE A 234 -16.00 2.78 15.03
CA ILE A 234 -14.87 3.09 14.15
C ILE A 234 -14.06 1.82 13.89
N LEU A 235 -13.85 1.51 12.62
CA LEU A 235 -12.86 0.56 12.13
C LEU A 235 -11.63 1.36 11.69
N LEU A 236 -10.50 1.18 12.37
CA LEU A 236 -9.33 2.03 12.20
C LEU A 236 -8.11 1.19 11.83
N ASP A 237 -7.53 1.43 10.66
CA ASP A 237 -6.19 0.93 10.37
C ASP A 237 -5.15 1.57 11.30
N ILE A 238 -4.28 0.74 11.85
CA ILE A 238 -3.12 1.17 12.64
C ILE A 238 -2.03 1.76 11.75
N HIS A 239 -1.84 1.24 10.54
CA HIS A 239 -0.74 1.63 9.65
C HIS A 239 -1.19 2.62 8.58
N LEU A 240 -1.54 3.83 8.99
CA LEU A 240 -1.91 4.90 8.07
C LEU A 240 -0.70 5.79 7.73
N PRO A 241 -0.65 6.38 6.52
CA PRO A 241 0.41 7.30 6.13
C PRO A 241 0.28 8.63 6.88
N GLY A 242 1.41 9.12 7.40
CA GLY A 242 1.54 10.44 8.04
C GLY A 242 1.23 10.46 9.54
N MET A 243 0.14 9.82 9.97
CA MET A 243 -0.25 9.68 11.39
C MET A 243 -0.74 8.26 11.61
N ASP A 244 -0.19 7.56 12.61
CA ASP A 244 -0.59 6.19 12.88
C ASP A 244 -1.96 6.09 13.57
N GLY A 245 -2.59 4.91 13.54
CA GLY A 245 -3.91 4.71 14.13
C GLY A 245 -3.93 4.82 15.66
N TYR A 246 -2.80 4.67 16.34
CA TYR A 246 -2.72 4.91 17.78
C TYR A 246 -2.80 6.41 18.08
N GLU A 247 -2.14 7.25 17.28
CA GLU A 247 -2.23 8.70 17.37
C GLU A 247 -3.65 9.20 17.07
N VAL A 248 -4.32 8.62 16.07
CA VAL A 248 -5.74 8.89 15.78
C VAL A 248 -6.63 8.54 16.98
N PHE A 249 -6.41 7.38 17.60
CA PHE A 249 -7.16 6.95 18.79
C PHE A 249 -6.97 7.95 19.95
N ASP A 250 -5.75 8.37 20.23
CA ASP A 250 -5.45 9.34 21.28
C ASP A 250 -6.11 10.70 20.99
N LEU A 251 -6.08 11.16 19.74
CA LEU A 251 -6.72 12.41 19.33
C LEU A 251 -8.24 12.36 19.51
N LEU A 252 -8.88 11.24 19.15
CA LEU A 252 -10.31 11.03 19.34
C LEU A 252 -10.68 10.95 20.83
N SER A 253 -9.87 10.26 21.63
CA SER A 253 -10.06 10.11 23.07
C SER A 253 -9.97 11.44 23.82
N ARG A 254 -9.02 12.30 23.44
CA ARG A 254 -8.83 13.64 24.06
C ARG A 254 -9.93 14.63 23.73
N LYS A 255 -10.55 14.51 22.55
CA LYS A 255 -11.57 15.46 22.09
C LYS A 255 -12.97 15.25 22.70
N ALA A 256 -13.07 14.39 23.72
CA ALA A 256 -14.28 14.19 24.54
C ALA A 256 -15.56 14.05 23.69
N VAL A 257 -15.54 13.10 22.75
CA VAL A 257 -16.79 12.70 22.08
C VAL A 257 -17.75 12.22 23.17
N SER A 258 -18.92 12.85 23.27
CA SER A 258 -19.84 12.69 24.41
C SER A 258 -20.44 11.27 24.54
N LYS A 259 -20.09 10.38 23.61
CA LYS A 259 -20.17 8.92 23.70
C LYS A 259 -18.77 8.38 23.40
N SER A 260 -18.25 7.49 24.25
CA SER A 260 -17.03 6.75 23.95
C SER A 260 -17.29 5.84 22.75
N ILE A 261 -17.14 6.36 21.54
CA ILE A 261 -17.35 5.58 20.31
C ILE A 261 -16.36 4.40 20.35
N PRO A 262 -16.84 3.15 20.31
CA PRO A 262 -15.95 2.01 20.30
C PRO A 262 -15.08 2.02 19.04
N ILE A 263 -13.79 1.68 19.21
CA ILE A 263 -12.83 1.63 18.11
C ILE A 263 -12.25 0.22 18.02
N ILE A 264 -12.27 -0.37 16.83
CA ILE A 264 -11.63 -1.64 16.50
C ILE A 264 -10.37 -1.34 15.69
N ALA A 265 -9.23 -1.81 16.18
CA ALA A 265 -7.96 -1.73 15.47
C ALA A 265 -7.89 -2.78 14.37
N LEU A 266 -7.44 -2.38 13.19
CA LEU A 266 -7.09 -3.27 12.08
C LEU A 266 -5.59 -3.13 11.81
N SER A 267 -4.84 -4.23 11.75
CA SER A 267 -3.38 -4.16 11.51
C SER A 267 -2.84 -5.44 10.89
N ALA A 268 -1.79 -5.34 10.08
CA ALA A 268 -1.07 -6.49 9.56
C ALA A 268 -0.25 -7.25 10.63
N ASN A 269 0.02 -6.63 11.79
CA ASN A 269 0.83 -7.23 12.84
C ASN A 269 0.00 -8.18 13.73
N ALA A 270 0.47 -9.42 13.88
CA ALA A 270 -0.17 -10.49 14.64
C ALA A 270 0.51 -10.79 16.00
N MET A 271 1.57 -10.05 16.36
CA MET A 271 2.29 -10.29 17.60
C MET A 271 1.41 -9.97 18.81
N GLN A 272 1.48 -10.82 19.84
CA GLN A 272 0.66 -10.69 21.04
C GLN A 272 0.90 -9.35 21.76
N GLU A 273 2.13 -8.85 21.74
CA GLU A 273 2.51 -7.58 22.36
C GLU A 273 1.74 -6.38 21.76
N ASP A 274 1.54 -6.36 20.44
CA ASP A 274 0.81 -5.30 19.75
C ASP A 274 -0.69 -5.37 20.03
N ILE A 275 -1.26 -6.59 20.07
CA ILE A 275 -2.64 -6.82 20.46
C ILE A 275 -2.87 -6.31 21.89
N ASP A 276 -2.00 -6.71 22.82
CA ASP A 276 -2.09 -6.31 24.22
C ASP A 276 -1.93 -4.79 24.38
N LYS A 277 -1.03 -4.18 23.62
CA LYS A 277 -0.83 -2.72 23.60
C LYS A 277 -2.10 -2.00 23.16
N ALA A 278 -2.71 -2.42 22.05
CA ALA A 278 -3.94 -1.81 21.55
C ALA A 278 -5.10 -1.95 22.55
N LEU A 279 -5.30 -3.14 23.11
CA LEU A 279 -6.36 -3.37 24.10
C LEU A 279 -6.14 -2.56 25.38
N LYS A 280 -4.90 -2.47 25.88
CA LYS A 280 -4.55 -1.63 27.06
C LYS A 280 -4.81 -0.14 26.81
N MET A 281 -4.63 0.33 25.58
CA MET A 281 -4.89 1.72 25.19
C MET A 281 -6.39 2.06 25.18
N GLY A 282 -7.26 1.06 24.99
CA GLY A 282 -8.71 1.23 25.04
C GLY A 282 -9.44 0.82 23.75
N PHE A 283 -8.74 0.28 22.75
CA PHE A 283 -9.40 -0.35 21.61
C PHE A 283 -10.26 -1.52 22.10
N LYS A 284 -11.48 -1.64 21.56
CA LYS A 284 -12.45 -2.67 21.99
C LYS A 284 -12.21 -4.03 21.33
N ALA A 285 -11.54 -4.04 20.20
CA ALA A 285 -11.07 -5.25 19.52
C ALA A 285 -9.84 -4.95 18.67
N TYR A 286 -9.11 -6.00 18.32
CA TYR A 286 -7.98 -5.97 17.39
C TYR A 286 -8.16 -7.08 16.36
N VAL A 287 -8.18 -6.71 15.08
CA VAL A 287 -8.36 -7.63 13.95
C VAL A 287 -7.12 -7.61 13.07
N VAL A 288 -6.46 -8.76 13.00
CA VAL A 288 -5.26 -8.95 12.17
C VAL A 288 -5.66 -9.02 10.69
N LYS A 289 -4.98 -8.24 9.84
CA LYS A 289 -5.04 -8.30 8.38
C LYS A 289 -4.08 -9.36 7.84
N PRO A 290 -4.43 -10.07 6.76
CA PRO A 290 -5.73 -10.06 6.09
C PRO A 290 -6.81 -10.75 6.96
N PHE A 291 -8.00 -10.18 7.04
CA PHE A 291 -9.13 -10.76 7.80
C PHE A 291 -10.24 -11.28 6.87
N LYS A 292 -10.96 -12.30 7.34
CA LYS A 292 -12.24 -12.68 6.74
C LYS A 292 -13.31 -11.69 7.16
N ILE A 293 -14.22 -11.33 6.25
CA ILE A 293 -15.37 -10.49 6.59
C ILE A 293 -16.19 -11.08 7.74
N GLU A 294 -16.37 -12.39 7.77
CA GLU A 294 -17.04 -13.10 8.88
C GLU A 294 -16.42 -12.79 10.25
N ARG A 295 -15.08 -12.81 10.34
CA ARG A 295 -14.36 -12.48 11.57
C ARG A 295 -14.56 -11.01 11.96
N LEU A 296 -14.50 -10.11 10.98
CA LEU A 296 -14.75 -8.69 11.21
C LEU A 296 -16.18 -8.46 11.74
N CYS A 297 -17.18 -9.08 11.12
CA CYS A 297 -18.59 -8.97 11.53
C CYS A 297 -18.82 -9.50 12.96
N LYS A 298 -18.16 -10.61 13.32
CA LYS A 298 -18.24 -11.16 14.67
C LYS A 298 -17.71 -10.18 15.72
N GLU A 299 -16.60 -9.51 15.44
CA GLU A 299 -16.06 -8.49 16.34
C GLU A 299 -16.94 -7.23 16.37
N ILE A 300 -17.46 -6.79 15.23
CA ILE A 300 -18.41 -5.66 15.16
C ILE A 300 -19.63 -5.92 16.05
N ASN A 301 -20.29 -7.07 15.89
CA ASN A 301 -21.44 -7.46 16.71
C ASN A 301 -21.08 -7.49 18.20
N ARG A 302 -19.97 -8.14 18.56
CA ARG A 302 -19.51 -8.23 19.96
C ARG A 302 -19.31 -6.85 20.59
N VAL A 303 -18.69 -5.93 19.86
CA VAL A 303 -18.35 -4.59 20.34
C VAL A 303 -19.58 -3.69 20.43
N LEU A 304 -20.47 -3.74 19.44
CA LEU A 304 -21.72 -2.98 19.46
C LEU A 304 -22.67 -3.47 20.56
N ASP A 305 -22.79 -4.78 20.77
CA ASP A 305 -23.61 -5.37 21.84
C ASP A 305 -23.12 -4.91 23.23
N ALA A 306 -21.80 -4.94 23.46
CA ALA A 306 -21.20 -4.53 24.73
C ALA A 306 -21.40 -3.02 25.01
N SER A 307 -21.36 -2.18 23.96
CA SER A 307 -21.48 -0.73 24.10
C SER A 307 -22.91 -0.26 24.41
N MET A 308 -23.91 -1.16 24.37
CA MET A 308 -25.28 -0.88 24.83
C MET A 308 -25.54 -1.29 26.28
N ALA A 309 -24.68 -2.13 26.86
CA ALA A 309 -24.81 -2.61 28.23
C ALA A 309 -24.14 -1.67 29.26
N ASP A 310 -23.26 -0.79 28.79
CA ASP A 310 -22.56 0.27 29.54
C ASP A 310 -23.33 1.61 29.50
#